data_AF-A0A847Y9W7-F1
#
_entry.id   AF-A0A847Y9W7-F1
#
_cell.length_a   1.000
_cell.length_b   1.000
_cell.length_c   1.000
_cell.angle_alpha   90.00
_cell.angle_beta   90.00
_cell.angle_gamma   90.00
#
_symmetry.space_group_name_H-M   'P 1'
#
loop_
_entity.id
_entity.type
_entity.pdbx_description
1 polymer ?
#
loop_
_entity_poly.entity_id
_entity_poly.type
_entity_poly.pdbx_seq_one_letter_code
_entity_poly.pdbx_strand_id
1 'polypeptide(L)'
;MRLLNSTVTGDSVAPPVVPPGMNHETVPLSGGSKRAGPPRLHRLSEVRLRQGVSLRTMARRMNVDVRTVRQEEDPANDLPLSVIYRWQRALEVPLPELLSEIEEPLSAPVLKRARMLRLMKTTMSILRRTRQRSVRLLAQMLAEQLIEIMPELKDVNAWHARGRRTKQAKLGRSAVRRYRFRA
;
A
#
# COMPACT_ATOMS: atom_id res chain seq x y z
N MET A 1 67.01 59.04 8.37
CA MET A 1 67.11 58.81 9.83
C MET A 1 66.33 57.55 10.20
N ARG A 2 66.80 56.85 11.24
CA ARG A 2 66.47 55.49 11.70
C ARG A 2 65.03 55.31 12.26
N LEU A 3 64.46 54.13 11.93
CA LEU A 3 63.76 53.10 12.75
C LEU A 3 62.88 53.50 13.98
N LEU A 4 61.63 53.00 14.05
CA LEU A 4 61.17 51.83 14.85
C LEU A 4 59.61 51.76 15.00
N ASN A 5 59.06 50.56 14.70
CA ASN A 5 57.84 49.82 15.09
C ASN A 5 56.63 50.50 15.82
N SER A 6 55.39 50.05 15.49
CA SER A 6 54.49 49.27 16.39
C SER A 6 53.11 48.87 15.79
N THR A 7 52.80 47.55 15.88
CA THR A 7 51.55 46.82 16.23
C THR A 7 50.16 46.99 15.55
N VAL A 8 49.71 45.88 14.93
CA VAL A 8 48.47 45.04 15.18
C VAL A 8 47.07 45.67 15.26
N THR A 9 46.16 45.26 14.35
CA THR A 9 44.80 44.64 14.55
C THR A 9 44.21 44.39 13.15
N GLY A 10 43.64 43.26 12.72
CA GLY A 10 43.04 42.14 13.43
C GLY A 10 41.53 42.07 13.15
N ASP A 11 41.11 41.90 11.89
CA ASP A 11 39.69 41.72 11.54
C ASP A 11 39.42 40.25 11.18
N SER A 12 39.07 39.50 12.21
CA SER A 12 38.74 38.08 12.19
C SER A 12 37.22 37.94 12.07
N VAL A 13 36.75 37.53 10.90
CA VAL A 13 35.33 37.21 10.65
C VAL A 13 34.97 35.98 11.49
N ALA A 14 34.09 36.18 12.47
CA ALA A 14 33.60 35.12 13.35
C ALA A 14 32.86 34.01 12.55
N PRO A 15 33.01 32.73 12.93
CA PRO A 15 32.26 31.64 12.32
C PRO A 15 30.76 31.71 12.70
N PRO A 16 29.85 31.15 11.86
CA PRO A 16 28.43 31.17 12.13
C PRO A 16 28.11 30.39 13.41
N VAL A 17 27.43 31.06 14.33
CA VAL A 17 26.86 30.49 15.55
C VAL A 17 25.82 29.44 15.15
N VAL A 18 26.12 28.16 15.35
CA VAL A 18 25.16 27.07 15.28
C VAL A 18 24.33 27.11 16.57
N PRO A 19 23.00 27.26 16.52
CA PRO A 19 22.17 27.21 17.71
C PRO A 19 22.20 25.78 18.30
N PRO A 20 22.43 25.61 19.61
CA PRO A 20 22.40 24.31 20.25
C PRO A 20 20.94 23.90 20.51
N GLY A 21 20.62 22.64 20.21
CA GLY A 21 19.39 22.00 20.69
C GLY A 21 18.25 21.89 19.68
N MET A 22 18.47 21.19 18.57
CA MET A 22 17.38 20.40 17.97
C MET A 22 17.61 18.95 18.40
N ASN A 23 16.97 18.56 19.51
CA ASN A 23 16.79 17.17 19.83
C ASN A 23 16.18 16.51 18.58
N HIS A 24 16.84 15.49 18.03
CA HIS A 24 16.16 14.53 17.19
C HIS A 24 15.17 13.79 18.10
N GLU A 25 14.02 14.42 18.38
CA GLU A 25 12.82 13.67 18.69
C GLU A 25 12.60 12.79 17.47
N THR A 26 13.05 11.55 17.62
CA THR A 26 12.56 10.42 16.88
C THR A 26 11.05 10.47 17.02
N VAL A 27 10.39 11.12 16.06
CA VAL A 27 8.94 11.01 15.90
C VAL A 27 8.70 9.51 15.86
N PRO A 28 8.08 8.91 16.89
CA PRO A 28 7.68 7.54 16.76
C PRO A 28 6.68 7.58 15.61
N LEU A 29 6.98 6.87 14.53
CA LEU A 29 5.99 6.48 13.54
C LEU A 29 4.97 5.64 14.31
N SER A 30 4.07 6.32 15.00
CA SER A 30 2.89 5.79 15.65
C SER A 30 1.94 5.44 14.53
N GLY A 31 2.31 4.41 13.78
CA GLY A 31 1.36 3.57 13.07
C GLY A 31 0.58 2.89 14.16
N GLY A 32 -0.47 3.56 14.64
CA GLY A 32 -1.39 3.04 15.63
C GLY A 32 -1.89 1.69 15.13
N SER A 33 -1.28 0.62 15.65
CA SER A 33 -1.75 -0.75 15.53
C SER A 33 -3.13 -0.77 16.17
N LYS A 34 -4.16 -0.62 15.35
CA LYS A 34 -5.55 -0.67 15.78
C LYS A 34 -5.81 -2.08 16.27
N ARG A 35 -5.72 -2.23 17.60
CA ARG A 35 -6.25 -3.31 18.45
C ARG A 35 -5.81 -4.73 18.09
N ALA A 36 -4.93 -5.26 18.94
CA ALA A 36 -4.54 -6.66 19.03
C ALA A 36 -5.73 -7.57 19.39
N GLY A 37 -6.58 -7.85 18.41
CA GLY A 37 -7.36 -9.08 18.35
C GLY A 37 -6.61 -10.10 17.47
N PRO A 38 -6.93 -11.40 17.56
CA PRO A 38 -6.37 -12.38 16.63
C PRO A 38 -6.62 -11.95 15.18
N PRO A 39 -5.65 -12.15 14.28
CA PRO A 39 -5.77 -11.72 12.89
C PRO A 39 -6.99 -12.38 12.25
N ARG A 40 -7.84 -11.56 11.61
CA ARG A 40 -8.98 -12.07 10.84
C ARG A 40 -8.46 -12.71 9.57
N LEU A 41 -8.47 -14.04 9.49
CA LEU A 41 -7.97 -14.80 8.34
C LEU A 41 -9.00 -14.81 7.20
N HIS A 42 -10.28 -14.87 7.55
CA HIS A 42 -11.38 -14.97 6.59
C HIS A 42 -12.63 -14.22 7.03
N ARG A 43 -13.60 -14.08 6.11
CA ARG A 43 -14.86 -13.35 6.28
C ARG A 43 -16.09 -14.19 5.92
N LEU A 44 -16.03 -15.51 6.16
CA LEU A 44 -17.08 -16.48 5.84
C LEU A 44 -18.46 -16.09 6.38
N SER A 45 -18.55 -15.68 7.65
CA SER A 45 -19.81 -15.26 8.27
C SER A 45 -20.42 -14.05 7.58
N GLU A 46 -19.61 -13.03 7.28
CA GLU A 46 -20.04 -11.83 6.57
C GLU A 46 -20.53 -12.16 5.16
N VAL A 47 -19.85 -13.05 4.44
CA VAL A 47 -20.25 -13.45 3.08
C VAL A 47 -21.53 -14.27 3.12
N ARG A 48 -21.65 -15.24 4.04
CA ARG A 48 -22.88 -16.02 4.22
C ARG A 48 -24.08 -15.13 4.51
N LEU A 49 -23.93 -14.19 5.44
CA LEU A 49 -25.00 -13.24 5.79
C LEU A 49 -25.37 -12.36 4.59
N ARG A 50 -24.39 -11.89 3.81
CA ARG A 50 -24.63 -11.14 2.57
C ARG A 50 -25.39 -11.93 1.51
N GLN A 51 -25.18 -13.25 1.43
CA GLN A 51 -25.93 -14.14 0.56
C GLN A 51 -27.31 -14.54 1.11
N GLY A 52 -27.65 -14.14 2.35
CA GLY A 52 -28.92 -14.48 3.00
C GLY A 52 -29.05 -15.97 3.36
N VAL A 53 -27.94 -16.70 3.47
CA VAL A 53 -27.95 -18.14 3.73
C VAL A 53 -27.87 -18.41 5.23
N SER A 54 -28.72 -19.28 5.76
CA SER A 54 -28.68 -19.65 7.18
C SER A 54 -27.54 -20.64 7.48
N LEU A 55 -27.10 -20.73 8.74
CA LEU A 55 -26.14 -21.73 9.20
C LEU A 55 -26.61 -23.17 8.92
N ARG A 56 -27.91 -23.45 9.12
CA ARG A 56 -28.50 -24.76 8.83
C ARG A 56 -28.47 -25.09 7.34
N THR A 57 -28.72 -24.09 6.49
CA THR A 57 -28.62 -24.26 5.04
C THR A 57 -27.19 -24.57 4.62
N MET A 58 -26.20 -23.91 5.21
CA MET A 58 -24.78 -24.21 4.96
C MET A 58 -24.39 -25.61 5.41
N ALA A 59 -24.81 -26.01 6.62
CA ALA A 59 -24.58 -27.36 7.15
C ALA A 59 -25.11 -28.43 6.20
N ARG A 60 -26.34 -28.26 5.68
CA ARG A 60 -26.93 -29.16 4.68
C ARG A 60 -26.16 -29.17 3.36
N ARG A 61 -25.79 -27.99 2.82
CA ARG A 61 -25.06 -27.89 1.54
C ARG A 61 -23.67 -28.52 1.60
N MET A 62 -23.00 -28.41 2.75
CA MET A 62 -21.65 -28.93 2.94
C MET A 62 -21.62 -30.33 3.54
N ASN A 63 -22.79 -30.90 3.88
CA ASN A 63 -22.95 -32.18 4.57
C ASN A 63 -22.11 -32.29 5.87
N VAL A 64 -22.21 -31.26 6.72
CA VAL A 64 -21.51 -31.18 8.03
C VAL A 64 -22.47 -30.74 9.12
N ASP A 65 -22.09 -30.91 10.39
CA ASP A 65 -22.89 -30.42 11.50
C ASP A 65 -22.88 -28.89 11.60
N VAL A 66 -23.96 -28.32 12.13
CA VAL A 66 -24.11 -26.88 12.36
C VAL A 66 -23.06 -26.35 13.32
N ARG A 67 -22.60 -27.16 14.29
CA ARG A 67 -21.51 -26.78 15.20
C ARG A 67 -20.20 -26.58 14.45
N THR A 68 -19.89 -27.47 13.51
CA THR A 68 -18.72 -27.35 12.63
C THR A 68 -18.80 -26.07 11.80
N VAL A 69 -19.95 -25.78 11.19
CA VAL A 69 -20.13 -24.52 10.44
C VAL A 69 -19.90 -23.32 11.35
N ARG A 70 -20.43 -23.32 12.58
CA ARG A 70 -20.26 -22.23 13.55
C ARG A 70 -18.81 -22.04 13.97
N GLN A 71 -18.06 -23.12 14.12
CA GLN A 71 -16.62 -23.07 14.43
C GLN A 71 -15.82 -22.55 13.22
N GLU A 72 -16.17 -22.99 12.01
CA GLU A 72 -15.55 -22.50 10.77
C GLU A 72 -15.88 -21.03 10.47
N GLU A 73 -16.97 -20.48 11.02
CA GLU A 73 -17.31 -19.06 10.85
C GLU A 73 -16.44 -18.09 11.66
N ASP A 74 -15.76 -18.58 12.70
CA ASP A 74 -14.90 -17.74 13.53
C ASP A 74 -13.75 -17.19 12.69
N PRO A 75 -13.65 -15.87 12.45
CA PRO A 75 -12.65 -15.28 11.56
C PRO A 75 -11.22 -15.49 12.02
N ALA A 76 -10.99 -15.86 13.27
CA ALA A 76 -9.67 -16.18 13.82
C ALA A 76 -9.29 -17.66 13.68
N ASN A 77 -10.22 -18.52 13.28
CA ASN A 77 -9.98 -19.95 13.12
C ASN A 77 -9.17 -20.20 11.83
N ASP A 78 -8.07 -20.94 11.95
CA ASP A 78 -7.29 -21.33 10.78
C ASP A 78 -7.99 -22.50 10.07
N LEU A 79 -8.28 -22.32 8.79
CA LEU A 79 -9.03 -23.29 8.00
C LEU A 79 -8.15 -23.90 6.92
N PRO A 80 -8.14 -25.23 6.77
CA PRO A 80 -7.46 -25.85 5.65
C PRO A 80 -8.11 -25.38 4.34
N LEU A 81 -7.29 -25.23 3.31
CA LEU A 81 -7.75 -24.71 2.02
C LEU A 81 -8.90 -25.55 1.40
N SER A 82 -8.92 -26.86 1.66
CA SER A 82 -10.01 -27.76 1.26
C SER A 82 -11.37 -27.36 1.85
N VAL A 83 -11.40 -26.89 3.10
CA VAL A 83 -12.60 -26.37 3.77
C VAL A 83 -13.02 -25.06 3.12
N ILE A 84 -12.09 -24.14 2.85
CA ILE A 84 -12.40 -22.88 2.18
C ILE A 84 -13.01 -23.13 0.78
N TYR A 85 -12.48 -24.09 0.01
CA TYR A 85 -13.07 -24.50 -1.28
C TYR A 85 -14.44 -25.17 -1.14
N ARG A 86 -14.73 -25.84 -0.01
CA ARG A 86 -16.07 -26.36 0.28
C ARG A 86 -17.05 -25.22 0.53
N TRP A 87 -16.66 -24.21 1.30
CA TRP A 87 -17.43 -22.98 1.49
C TRP A 87 -17.68 -22.23 0.18
N GLN A 88 -16.65 -22.11 -0.65
CA GLN A 88 -16.75 -21.51 -1.98
C GLN A 88 -17.83 -22.17 -2.83
N ARG A 89 -17.81 -23.50 -2.93
CA ARG A 89 -18.80 -24.27 -3.70
C ARG A 89 -20.20 -24.14 -3.12
N ALA A 90 -20.34 -24.16 -1.80
CA ALA A 90 -21.64 -24.08 -1.13
C ALA A 90 -22.27 -22.67 -1.17
N LEU A 91 -21.46 -21.61 -1.22
CA LEU A 91 -21.91 -20.21 -1.34
C LEU A 91 -21.94 -19.69 -2.78
N GLU A 92 -21.34 -20.43 -3.73
CA GLU A 92 -21.21 -20.04 -5.13
C GLU A 92 -20.55 -18.66 -5.34
N VAL A 93 -19.55 -18.34 -4.50
CA VAL A 93 -18.79 -17.09 -4.57
C VAL A 93 -17.36 -17.33 -5.01
N PRO A 94 -16.65 -16.33 -5.57
CA PRO A 94 -15.22 -16.42 -5.81
C PRO A 94 -14.41 -16.60 -4.52
N LEU A 95 -13.35 -17.42 -4.55
CA LEU A 95 -12.46 -17.66 -3.41
C LEU A 95 -11.93 -16.37 -2.75
N PRO A 96 -11.50 -15.32 -3.48
CA PRO A 96 -10.99 -14.09 -2.86
C PRO A 96 -12.03 -13.35 -2.03
N GLU A 97 -13.34 -13.56 -2.25
CA GLU A 97 -14.38 -12.90 -1.45
C GLU A 97 -14.48 -13.49 -0.04
N LEU A 98 -14.07 -14.75 0.14
CA LEU A 98 -14.11 -15.45 1.42
C LEU A 98 -12.93 -15.07 2.33
N LEU A 99 -11.82 -14.62 1.73
CA LEU A 99 -10.60 -14.28 2.44
C LEU A 99 -10.68 -12.84 2.96
N SER A 100 -10.06 -12.59 4.11
CA SER A 100 -9.90 -11.23 4.61
C SER A 100 -8.84 -10.50 3.80
N GLU A 101 -9.10 -9.24 3.48
CA GLU A 101 -8.06 -8.36 2.98
C GLU A 101 -7.07 -8.14 4.12
N ILE A 102 -5.87 -8.67 3.96
CA ILE A 102 -4.77 -8.40 4.88
C ILE A 102 -4.46 -6.91 4.72
N GLU A 103 -4.88 -6.10 5.69
CA GLU A 103 -4.58 -4.66 5.78
C GLU A 103 -3.09 -4.40 6.09
N GLU A 104 -2.27 -5.45 6.11
CA GLU A 104 -0.84 -5.29 6.29
C GLU A 104 -0.31 -4.46 5.10
N PRO A 105 0.28 -3.28 5.37
CA PRO A 105 0.90 -2.51 4.30
C PRO A 105 1.92 -3.44 3.65
N LEU A 106 1.89 -3.51 2.31
CA LEU A 106 2.86 -4.24 1.50
C LEU A 106 4.23 -4.21 2.19
N SER A 107 4.91 -5.35 2.31
CA SER A 107 6.18 -5.42 3.04
C SER A 107 7.11 -4.27 2.63
N ALA A 108 7.93 -3.76 3.56
CA ALA A 108 8.77 -2.59 3.31
C ALA A 108 9.52 -2.62 1.95
N PRO A 109 10.06 -3.77 1.47
CA PRO A 109 10.63 -3.89 0.14
C PRO A 109 9.64 -3.64 -1.01
N VAL A 110 8.41 -4.15 -0.91
CA VAL A 110 7.38 -3.99 -1.93
C VAL A 110 6.86 -2.55 -1.97
N LEU A 111 6.71 -1.89 -0.83
CA LEU A 111 6.41 -0.45 -0.79
C LEU A 111 7.51 0.40 -1.41
N LYS A 112 8.78 0.10 -1.11
CA LYS A 112 9.94 0.79 -1.69
C LYS A 112 9.90 0.67 -3.22
N ARG A 113 9.74 -0.55 -3.75
CA ARG A 113 9.60 -0.80 -5.19
C ARG A 113 8.42 -0.05 -5.79
N ALA A 114 7.25 -0.09 -5.15
CA ALA A 114 6.05 0.61 -5.63
C ALA A 114 6.22 2.15 -5.65
N ARG A 115 6.95 2.73 -4.69
CA ARG A 115 7.30 4.15 -4.68
C ARG A 115 8.25 4.49 -5.83
N MET A 116 9.32 3.72 -5.99
CA MET A 116 10.30 3.90 -7.08
C MET A 116 9.66 3.78 -8.47
N LEU A 117 8.78 2.79 -8.68
CA LEU A 117 7.99 2.65 -9.91
C LEU A 117 7.12 3.89 -10.20
N ARG A 118 6.47 4.47 -9.17
CA ARG A 118 5.66 5.69 -9.33
C ARG A 118 6.52 6.90 -9.70
N LEU A 119 7.71 7.03 -9.11
CA LEU A 119 8.67 8.07 -9.47
C LEU A 119 9.07 7.92 -10.93
N MET A 120 9.52 6.72 -11.35
CA MET A 120 9.93 6.46 -12.74
C MET A 120 8.83 6.78 -13.75
N LYS A 121 7.60 6.32 -13.51
CA LYS A 121 6.45 6.64 -14.39
C LYS A 121 6.19 8.14 -14.50
N THR A 122 6.41 8.87 -13.41
CA THR A 122 6.27 10.33 -13.38
C THR A 122 7.37 10.99 -14.19
N THR A 123 8.62 10.58 -14.01
CA THR A 123 9.79 11.02 -14.78
C THR A 123 9.59 10.80 -16.28
N MET A 124 9.20 9.59 -16.68
CA MET A 124 8.90 9.26 -18.08
C MET A 124 7.74 10.09 -18.64
N SER A 125 6.76 10.45 -17.79
CA SER A 125 5.67 11.33 -18.20
C SER A 125 6.14 12.77 -18.43
N ILE A 126 7.10 13.26 -17.63
CA ILE A 126 7.74 14.57 -17.81
C ILE A 126 8.54 14.56 -19.12
N LEU A 127 9.41 13.56 -19.32
CA LEU A 127 10.21 13.38 -20.53
C LEU A 127 9.35 13.42 -21.79
N ARG A 128 8.22 12.71 -21.79
CA ARG A 128 7.31 12.64 -22.94
C ARG A 128 6.55 13.95 -23.20
N ARG A 129 6.25 14.74 -22.16
CA ARG A 129 5.37 15.92 -22.28
C ARG A 129 6.11 17.25 -22.39
N THR A 130 7.35 17.30 -21.90
CA THR A 130 8.09 18.57 -21.82
C THR A 130 8.66 18.99 -23.18
N ARG A 131 8.43 20.27 -23.52
CA ARG A 131 9.03 20.93 -24.69
C ARG A 131 10.30 21.71 -24.34
N GLN A 132 10.54 21.96 -23.06
CA GLN A 132 11.71 22.71 -22.60
C GLN A 132 12.92 21.79 -22.47
N ARG A 133 14.05 22.18 -23.09
CA ARG A 133 15.29 21.39 -23.11
C ARG A 133 15.86 21.18 -21.70
N SER A 134 15.89 22.22 -20.88
CA SER A 134 16.39 22.15 -19.49
C SER A 134 15.62 21.12 -18.65
N VAL A 135 14.29 21.15 -18.71
CA VAL A 135 13.43 20.20 -18.01
C VAL A 135 13.62 18.76 -18.52
N ARG A 136 13.84 18.60 -19.83
CA ARG A 136 14.12 17.28 -20.42
C ARG A 136 15.42 16.68 -19.90
N LEU A 137 16.49 17.48 -19.83
CA LEU A 137 17.79 17.02 -19.30
C LEU A 137 17.69 16.62 -17.83
N LEU A 138 17.01 17.42 -17.00
CA LEU A 138 16.80 17.10 -15.58
C LEU A 138 16.00 15.80 -15.40
N ALA A 139 14.93 15.61 -16.18
CA ALA A 139 14.14 14.38 -16.11
C ALA A 139 14.92 13.16 -16.62
N GLN A 140 15.83 13.33 -17.60
CA GLN A 140 16.70 12.27 -18.09
C GLN A 140 17.69 11.82 -17.01
N MET A 141 18.37 12.78 -16.37
CA MET A 141 19.28 12.49 -15.25
C MET A 141 18.55 11.78 -14.10
N LEU A 142 17.34 12.22 -13.77
CA LEU A 142 16.55 11.59 -12.73
C LEU A 142 16.11 10.17 -13.10
N ALA A 143 15.87 9.87 -14.38
CA ALA A 143 15.61 8.51 -14.83
C ALA A 143 16.85 7.61 -14.67
N GLU A 144 18.03 8.12 -15.04
CA GLU A 144 19.30 7.42 -14.89
C GLU A 144 19.62 7.10 -13.42
N GLN A 145 19.46 8.08 -12.51
CA GLN A 145 19.63 7.88 -11.07
C GLN A 145 18.66 6.83 -10.49
N LEU A 146 17.40 6.81 -10.96
CA LEU A 146 16.43 5.80 -10.53
C LEU A 146 16.80 4.40 -11.03
N ILE A 147 17.32 4.26 -12.25
CA ILE A 147 17.80 2.98 -12.81
C ILE A 147 19.02 2.48 -12.05
N GLU A 148 19.94 3.37 -11.67
CA GLU A 148 21.11 3.03 -10.87
C GLU A 148 20.70 2.47 -9.49
N ILE A 149 19.72 3.10 -8.83
CA ILE A 149 19.19 2.61 -7.54
C ILE A 149 18.41 1.31 -7.72
N MET A 150 17.71 1.14 -8.84
CA MET A 150 16.81 0.01 -9.08
C MET A 150 16.72 -0.35 -10.58
N PRO A 151 17.54 -1.31 -11.05
CA PRO A 151 17.70 -1.59 -12.48
C PRO A 151 16.44 -2.15 -13.13
N GLU A 152 15.55 -2.78 -12.35
CA GLU A 152 14.25 -3.25 -12.85
C GLU A 152 13.34 -2.13 -13.38
N LEU A 153 13.69 -0.86 -13.20
CA LEU A 153 12.94 0.29 -13.71
C LEU A 153 13.18 0.62 -15.19
N LYS A 154 14.18 0.00 -15.84
CA LYS A 154 14.61 0.37 -17.20
C LYS A 154 13.48 0.32 -18.24
N ASP A 155 12.58 -0.64 -18.13
CA ASP A 155 11.51 -0.88 -19.11
C ASP A 155 10.18 -0.20 -18.74
N VAL A 156 10.19 0.66 -17.72
CA VAL A 156 8.96 1.30 -17.21
C VAL A 156 8.55 2.46 -18.11
N ASN A 157 7.36 2.32 -18.71
CA ASN A 157 6.76 3.36 -19.53
C ASN A 157 6.07 4.46 -18.71
N ALA A 158 5.95 5.65 -19.30
CA ALA A 158 5.17 6.76 -18.76
C ALA A 158 3.73 6.33 -18.40
N TRP A 159 3.10 7.06 -17.46
CA TRP A 159 1.68 6.86 -17.18
C TRP A 159 0.88 6.84 -18.49
N HIS A 160 0.07 5.78 -18.68
CA HIS A 160 -0.96 5.80 -19.70
C HIS A 160 -1.81 7.04 -19.44
N ALA A 161 -2.04 7.87 -20.45
CA ALA A 161 -2.94 9.00 -20.32
C ALA A 161 -4.29 8.44 -19.81
N ARG A 162 -4.68 8.78 -18.58
CA ARG A 162 -5.82 8.18 -17.88
C ARG A 162 -7.06 8.28 -18.76
N GLY A 163 -7.71 7.15 -19.02
CA GLY A 163 -8.96 7.14 -19.78
C GLY A 163 -9.48 5.81 -20.32
N ARG A 164 -9.07 4.64 -19.81
CA ARG A 164 -9.91 3.44 -19.96
C ARG A 164 -10.25 2.94 -18.57
N ARG A 165 -11.52 3.12 -18.19
CA ARG A 165 -12.15 2.40 -17.08
C ARG A 165 -11.81 0.93 -17.29
N THR A 166 -10.94 0.36 -16.47
CA THR A 166 -10.80 -1.09 -16.39
C THR A 166 -12.20 -1.62 -16.15
N LYS A 167 -12.76 -2.30 -17.15
CA LYS A 167 -14.15 -2.73 -17.16
C LYS A 167 -14.44 -3.41 -15.83
N GLN A 168 -15.53 -2.97 -15.22
CA GLN A 168 -16.28 -3.48 -14.07
C GLN A 168 -16.53 -5.01 -14.07
N ALA A 169 -16.02 -5.73 -15.07
CA ALA A 169 -16.27 -7.15 -15.35
C ALA A 169 -15.56 -8.13 -14.41
N LYS A 170 -14.68 -7.67 -13.51
CA LYS A 170 -14.05 -8.53 -12.48
C LYS A 170 -14.70 -8.44 -11.10
N LEU A 171 -15.71 -7.60 -10.94
CA LEU A 171 -16.48 -7.52 -9.71
C LEU A 171 -17.76 -8.33 -9.90
N GLY A 172 -17.93 -9.39 -9.10
CA GLY A 172 -19.15 -10.18 -9.08
C GLY A 172 -20.39 -9.34 -8.73
N ARG A 173 -21.57 -9.98 -8.78
CA ARG A 173 -22.88 -9.35 -8.55
C ARG A 173 -22.96 -8.54 -7.23
N SER A 174 -22.08 -8.81 -6.27
CA SER A 174 -21.90 -8.12 -4.99
C SER A 174 -21.53 -6.63 -5.12
N ALA A 175 -20.80 -6.21 -6.17
CA ALA A 175 -20.41 -4.79 -6.34
C ALA A 175 -21.51 -3.92 -6.97
N VAL A 176 -22.55 -4.53 -7.55
CA VAL A 176 -23.62 -3.82 -8.25
C VAL A 176 -24.72 -3.36 -7.28
N ARG A 177 -24.85 -4.00 -6.11
CA ARG A 177 -25.86 -3.64 -5.11
C ARG A 177 -25.35 -2.61 -4.11
N ARG A 178 -25.43 -1.33 -4.48
CA ARG A 178 -25.50 -0.22 -3.50
C ARG A 178 -26.94 -0.10 -3.03
N TYR A 179 -27.27 -0.61 -1.85
CA TYR A 179 -28.55 -0.29 -1.21
C TYR A 179 -28.40 0.94 -0.30
N ARG A 180 -29.18 1.96 -0.65
CA ARG A 180 -29.50 3.11 0.19
C ARG A 180 -30.15 2.62 1.48
N PHE A 181 -29.59 3.03 2.61
CA PHE A 181 -30.21 2.89 3.92
C PHE A 181 -31.43 3.82 3.99
N ARG A 182 -32.55 3.33 4.50
CA ARG A 182 -33.58 4.17 5.10
C ARG A 182 -33.90 3.57 6.47
N ALA A 183 -33.89 4.46 7.46
CA ALA A 183 -33.96 4.23 8.89
C ALA A 183 -35.16 3.36 9.32
#